data_AF-A0A090QT62-F1
#
_entry.id   AF-A0A090QT62-F1
#
_cell.length_a   1.000
_cell.length_b   1.000
_cell.length_c   1.000
_cell.angle_alpha   90.00
_cell.angle_beta   90.00
_cell.angle_gamma   90.00
#
_symmetry.space_group_name_H-M   'P 1'
#
loop_
_entity.id
_entity.type
_entity.pdbx_description
1 polymer ?
#
loop_
_entity_poly.entity_id
_entity_poly.type
_entity_poly.pdbx_seq_one_letter_code
_entity_poly.pdbx_strand_id
1 'polypeptide(L)'
;MRLTAGWFSQWLAQGDYCSIALGENCLILDSQTETEEIPFDEWDGAITVHRGVLWGSFELTSADQEYCWIVHGLPWHQCKAFANGLLEAYRDWAQGRVEKLDGLLPEMINRIDQYTQQQGYLRDSAHQHMYRYLDESLASTGLTRDLAASFRPMAFEKVAPWLEGNEEWVDTANEKWLQNEAEKWASWFDKCESSPLNPSQREAVLINQDHNLVLAGAVPVKPVCWWRVQVTCLQATSLTRANADAGFR
;
A
#
# COMPACT_ATOMS: atom_id res chain seq x y z
N MET A 1 -23.77 -23.89 -6.47
CA MET A 1 -23.30 -25.30 -6.35
C MET A 1 -23.15 -25.63 -4.87
N ARG A 2 -23.49 -26.81 -4.34
CA ARG A 2 -23.41 -27.08 -2.88
C ARG A 2 -22.87 -28.49 -2.58
N LEU A 3 -22.02 -28.60 -1.58
CA LEU A 3 -21.48 -29.85 -1.05
C LEU A 3 -21.73 -29.90 0.45
N THR A 4 -22.41 -30.94 0.92
CA THR A 4 -22.82 -31.06 2.31
C THR A 4 -22.39 -32.42 2.85
N ALA A 5 -21.91 -32.43 4.10
CA ALA A 5 -21.52 -33.63 4.81
C ALA A 5 -22.70 -34.59 5.01
N GLY A 6 -22.42 -35.89 5.09
CA GLY A 6 -23.44 -36.88 5.43
C GLY A 6 -23.92 -36.72 6.87
N TRP A 7 -25.15 -37.19 7.16
CA TRP A 7 -25.79 -37.08 8.49
C TRP A 7 -24.88 -37.51 9.66
N PHE A 8 -24.16 -38.62 9.53
CA PHE A 8 -23.27 -39.12 10.59
C PHE A 8 -22.06 -38.20 10.82
N SER A 9 -21.52 -37.61 9.75
CA SER A 9 -20.40 -36.66 9.83
C SER A 9 -20.84 -35.31 10.37
N GLN A 10 -22.06 -34.85 10.04
CA GLN A 10 -22.63 -33.64 10.64
C GLN A 10 -22.70 -33.80 12.16
N TRP A 11 -23.23 -34.93 12.65
CA TRP A 11 -23.32 -35.22 14.09
C TRP A 11 -21.95 -35.19 14.80
N LEU A 12 -20.87 -35.62 14.12
CA LEU A 12 -19.51 -35.59 14.65
C LEU A 12 -18.84 -34.21 14.64
N ALA A 13 -19.29 -33.29 13.78
CA ALA A 13 -18.66 -31.98 13.60
C ALA A 13 -18.89 -31.00 14.77
N GLN A 14 -19.74 -31.31 15.75
CA GLN A 14 -19.89 -30.58 17.05
C GLN A 14 -19.85 -29.03 17.01
N GLY A 15 -20.35 -28.40 15.93
CA GLY A 15 -20.37 -26.94 15.78
C GLY A 15 -19.56 -26.42 14.59
N ASP A 16 -18.67 -27.24 14.03
CA ASP A 16 -17.88 -26.88 12.86
C ASP A 16 -18.71 -26.89 11.57
N TYR A 17 -18.20 -26.19 10.55
CA TYR A 17 -18.84 -26.16 9.22
C TYR A 17 -18.87 -27.56 8.61
N CYS A 18 -20.07 -27.96 8.18
CA CYS A 18 -20.34 -29.27 7.61
C CYS A 18 -20.89 -29.17 6.19
N SER A 19 -20.99 -27.96 5.64
CA SER A 19 -21.45 -27.70 4.28
C SER A 19 -20.73 -26.49 3.72
N ILE A 20 -20.51 -26.52 2.41
CA ILE A 20 -19.98 -25.41 1.62
C ILE A 20 -20.81 -25.27 0.34
N ALA A 21 -21.15 -24.05 -0.01
CA ALA A 21 -21.82 -23.73 -1.26
C ALA A 21 -21.17 -22.52 -1.94
N LEU A 22 -21.28 -22.52 -3.27
CA LEU A 22 -20.95 -21.39 -4.12
C LEU A 22 -22.19 -20.50 -4.27
N GLY A 23 -22.09 -19.27 -3.75
CA GLY A 23 -23.01 -18.17 -4.00
C GLY A 23 -22.65 -17.42 -5.30
N GLU A 24 -23.13 -16.18 -5.45
CA GLU A 24 -22.85 -15.36 -6.64
C GLU A 24 -21.41 -14.84 -6.63
N ASN A 25 -20.96 -14.24 -5.51
CA ASN A 25 -19.58 -13.75 -5.32
C ASN A 25 -19.08 -14.06 -3.90
N CYS A 26 -19.54 -15.18 -3.34
CA CYS A 26 -19.22 -15.58 -1.98
C CYS A 26 -19.22 -17.11 -1.83
N LEU A 27 -18.53 -17.59 -0.81
CA LEU A 27 -18.68 -18.93 -0.26
C LEU A 27 -19.69 -18.88 0.86
N ILE A 28 -20.60 -19.85 0.90
CA ILE A 28 -21.58 -20.00 1.97
C ILE A 28 -21.19 -21.25 2.75
N LEU A 29 -20.79 -21.07 4.00
CA LEU A 29 -20.47 -22.15 4.92
C LEU A 29 -21.64 -22.36 5.89
N ASP A 30 -22.12 -23.60 6.00
CA ASP A 30 -23.15 -23.91 7.00
C ASP A 30 -22.61 -24.89 8.03
N SER A 31 -22.86 -24.56 9.30
CA SER A 31 -22.77 -25.48 10.43
C SER A 31 -24.17 -25.99 10.77
N GLN A 32 -24.32 -26.71 11.89
CA GLN A 32 -25.65 -27.13 12.35
C GLN A 32 -26.49 -25.98 12.90
N THR A 33 -25.86 -24.87 13.30
CA THR A 33 -26.51 -23.77 14.04
C THR A 33 -26.39 -22.43 13.36
N GLU A 34 -25.39 -22.27 12.48
CA GLU A 34 -25.01 -20.98 11.90
C GLU A 34 -24.69 -21.13 10.40
N THR A 35 -24.87 -20.03 9.68
CA THR A 35 -24.46 -19.88 8.29
C THR A 35 -23.56 -18.65 8.21
N GLU A 36 -22.37 -18.82 7.64
CA GLU A 36 -21.40 -17.76 7.39
C GLU A 36 -21.29 -17.55 5.87
N GLU A 37 -21.40 -16.30 5.43
CA GLU A 37 -21.16 -15.92 4.04
C GLU A 37 -19.80 -15.22 3.96
N ILE A 38 -18.87 -15.82 3.22
CA ILE A 38 -17.51 -15.30 3.02
C ILE A 38 -17.45 -14.69 1.61
N PRO A 39 -17.40 -13.36 1.47
CA PRO A 39 -17.18 -12.71 0.19
C PRO A 39 -15.87 -13.18 -0.45
N PHE A 40 -15.81 -13.22 -1.77
CA PHE A 40 -14.56 -13.54 -2.47
C PHE A 40 -13.42 -12.54 -2.18
N ASP A 41 -13.74 -11.33 -1.74
CA ASP A 41 -12.76 -10.34 -1.30
C ASP A 41 -12.03 -10.70 0.01
N GLU A 42 -12.62 -11.59 0.81
CA GLU A 42 -12.08 -12.05 2.10
C GLU A 42 -11.36 -13.41 2.01
N TRP A 43 -11.41 -14.06 0.85
CA TRP A 43 -10.81 -15.38 0.59
C TRP A 43 -9.68 -15.26 -0.44
N ASP A 44 -8.52 -15.87 -0.18
CA ASP A 44 -7.36 -15.76 -1.07
C ASP A 44 -7.47 -16.59 -2.36
N GLY A 45 -8.48 -17.45 -2.46
CA GLY A 45 -8.66 -18.37 -3.58
C GLY A 45 -7.95 -19.72 -3.40
N ALA A 46 -7.27 -19.97 -2.29
CA ALA A 46 -6.66 -21.25 -1.98
C ALA A 46 -7.66 -22.20 -1.33
N ILE A 47 -7.69 -23.45 -1.82
CA ILE A 47 -8.44 -24.55 -1.20
C ILE A 47 -7.50 -25.72 -1.04
N THR A 48 -7.25 -26.11 0.21
CA THR A 48 -6.55 -27.37 0.50
C THR A 48 -7.56 -28.47 0.77
N VAL A 49 -7.46 -29.56 0.00
CA VAL A 49 -8.35 -30.71 0.10
C VAL A 49 -7.67 -31.82 0.88
N HIS A 50 -8.16 -32.10 2.07
CA HIS A 50 -7.64 -33.15 2.94
C HIS A 50 -8.44 -34.44 2.77
N ARG A 51 -7.72 -35.57 2.72
CA ARG A 51 -8.32 -36.90 2.68
C ARG A 51 -8.33 -37.51 4.09
N GLY A 52 -9.51 -37.65 4.68
CA GLY A 52 -9.72 -38.47 5.86
C GLY A 52 -9.98 -39.95 5.51
N VAL A 53 -10.16 -40.76 6.56
CA VAL A 53 -10.39 -42.21 6.42
C VAL A 53 -11.76 -42.51 5.78
N LEU A 54 -12.78 -41.72 6.11
CA LEU A 54 -14.17 -41.91 5.67
C LEU A 54 -14.74 -40.75 4.86
N TRP A 55 -14.22 -39.53 5.06
CA TRP A 55 -14.66 -38.30 4.41
C TRP A 55 -13.47 -37.41 4.09
N GLY A 56 -13.68 -36.41 3.24
CA GLY A 56 -12.74 -35.32 3.02
C GLY A 56 -13.04 -34.11 3.92
N SER A 57 -12.10 -33.19 3.95
CA SER A 57 -12.31 -31.84 4.47
C SER A 57 -11.68 -30.80 3.57
N PHE A 58 -12.21 -29.58 3.62
CA PHE A 58 -11.60 -28.42 2.98
C PHE A 58 -11.02 -27.49 4.03
N GLU A 59 -9.92 -26.87 3.67
CA GLU A 59 -9.28 -25.79 4.41
C GLU A 59 -9.17 -24.59 3.45
N LEU A 60 -9.74 -23.47 3.87
CA LEU A 60 -9.85 -22.21 3.12
C LEU A 60 -9.12 -21.12 3.90
N THR A 61 -8.29 -20.34 3.23
CA THR A 61 -7.46 -19.31 3.87
C THR A 61 -7.98 -17.92 3.54
N SER A 62 -8.09 -17.07 4.56
CA SER A 62 -8.46 -15.67 4.38
C SER A 62 -7.45 -14.90 3.52
N ALA A 63 -7.91 -13.81 2.90
CA ALA A 63 -7.06 -12.96 2.05
C ALA A 63 -5.86 -12.36 2.81
N ASP A 64 -6.03 -12.03 4.10
CA ASP A 64 -4.98 -11.53 5.00
C ASP A 64 -4.08 -12.65 5.57
N GLN A 65 -4.42 -13.92 5.32
CA GLN A 65 -3.76 -15.11 5.84
C GLN A 65 -3.79 -15.25 7.37
N GLU A 66 -4.63 -14.50 8.08
CA GLU A 66 -4.73 -14.55 9.54
C GLU A 66 -5.74 -15.60 10.01
N TYR A 67 -6.75 -15.86 9.19
CA TYR A 67 -7.86 -16.76 9.50
C TYR A 67 -7.97 -17.95 8.53
N CYS A 68 -8.47 -19.07 9.02
CA CYS A 68 -8.68 -20.27 8.24
C CYS A 68 -10.02 -20.95 8.56
N TRP A 69 -10.86 -21.14 7.54
CA TRP A 69 -12.11 -21.90 7.66
C TRP A 69 -11.89 -23.36 7.30
N ILE A 70 -12.40 -24.27 8.13
CA ILE A 70 -12.32 -25.71 7.88
C ILE A 70 -13.73 -26.29 7.75
N VAL A 71 -13.97 -27.02 6.66
CA VAL A 71 -15.23 -27.69 6.39
C VAL A 71 -15.03 -29.19 6.46
N HIS A 72 -15.70 -29.85 7.41
CA HIS A 72 -15.52 -31.27 7.70
C HIS A 72 -16.61 -32.17 7.08
N GLY A 73 -16.32 -33.46 7.00
CA GLY A 73 -17.34 -34.47 6.70
C GLY A 73 -17.77 -34.58 5.24
N LEU A 74 -17.04 -33.95 4.32
CA LEU A 74 -17.43 -33.84 2.91
C LEU A 74 -17.27 -35.19 2.18
N PRO A 75 -18.15 -35.52 1.22
CA PRO A 75 -18.03 -36.77 0.47
C PRO A 75 -16.79 -36.75 -0.43
N TRP A 76 -15.78 -37.54 -0.05
CA TRP A 76 -14.43 -37.54 -0.66
C TRP A 76 -14.42 -37.58 -2.19
N HIS A 77 -15.28 -38.41 -2.79
CA HIS A 77 -15.33 -38.61 -4.24
C HIS A 77 -15.78 -37.35 -5.01
N GLN A 78 -16.46 -36.40 -4.36
CA GLN A 78 -16.93 -35.15 -4.95
C GLN A 78 -16.02 -33.97 -4.62
N CYS A 79 -15.23 -34.06 -3.54
CA CYS A 79 -14.38 -32.98 -3.05
C CYS A 79 -13.51 -32.35 -4.14
N LYS A 80 -12.81 -33.17 -4.94
CA LYS A 80 -11.91 -32.67 -5.98
C LYS A 80 -12.65 -31.92 -7.09
N ALA A 81 -13.74 -32.50 -7.60
CA ALA A 81 -14.55 -31.88 -8.65
C ALA A 81 -15.19 -30.57 -8.14
N PHE A 82 -15.64 -30.57 -6.89
CA PHE A 82 -16.23 -29.39 -6.28
C PHE A 82 -15.21 -28.26 -6.06
N ALA A 83 -14.04 -28.58 -5.51
CA ALA A 83 -12.96 -27.62 -5.32
C ALA A 83 -12.53 -26.98 -6.65
N ASN A 84 -12.43 -27.77 -7.72
CA ASN A 84 -12.13 -27.22 -9.05
C ASN A 84 -13.19 -26.21 -9.52
N GLY A 85 -14.49 -26.50 -9.33
CA GLY A 85 -15.55 -25.57 -9.72
C GLY A 85 -15.58 -24.29 -8.88
N LEU A 86 -15.22 -24.37 -7.59
CA LEU A 86 -15.05 -23.18 -6.75
C LEU A 86 -13.89 -22.32 -7.23
N LEU A 87 -12.74 -22.94 -7.50
CA LEU A 87 -11.56 -22.25 -8.01
C LEU A 87 -11.84 -21.58 -9.36
N GLU A 88 -12.59 -22.23 -10.24
CA GLU A 88 -12.99 -21.65 -11.53
C GLU A 88 -13.88 -20.42 -11.34
N ALA A 89 -14.92 -20.51 -10.50
CA ALA A 89 -15.79 -19.36 -10.19
C ALA A 89 -15.02 -18.18 -9.56
N TYR A 90 -14.10 -18.48 -8.64
CA TYR A 90 -13.24 -17.46 -8.05
C TYR A 90 -12.33 -16.79 -9.09
N ARG A 91 -11.73 -17.58 -9.98
CA ARG A 91 -10.84 -17.06 -11.04
C ARG A 91 -11.62 -16.20 -12.03
N ASP A 92 -12.82 -16.61 -12.42
CA ASP A 92 -13.69 -15.83 -13.31
C ASP A 92 -14.07 -14.49 -12.68
N TRP A 93 -14.36 -14.48 -11.37
CA TRP A 93 -14.62 -13.25 -10.63
C TRP A 93 -13.37 -12.35 -10.53
N ALA A 94 -12.20 -12.94 -10.27
CA ALA A 94 -10.94 -12.22 -10.09
C ALA A 94 -10.38 -11.65 -11.40
N GLN A 95 -10.61 -12.32 -12.54
CA GLN A 95 -9.94 -12.04 -13.81
C GLN A 95 -9.97 -10.54 -14.19
N GLY A 96 -11.17 -9.95 -14.30
CA GLY A 96 -11.29 -8.55 -14.72
C GLY A 96 -10.72 -7.54 -13.71
N ARG A 97 -10.61 -7.92 -12.44
CA ARG A 97 -10.01 -7.08 -11.39
C ARG A 97 -8.49 -7.13 -11.44
N VAL A 98 -7.93 -8.33 -11.60
CA VAL A 98 -6.50 -8.56 -11.75
C VAL A 98 -5.96 -7.94 -13.03
N GLU A 99 -6.70 -8.02 -14.14
CA GLU A 99 -6.33 -7.34 -15.39
C GLU A 99 -6.26 -5.82 -15.24
N LYS A 100 -7.21 -5.21 -14.49
CA LYS A 100 -7.16 -3.78 -14.16
C LYS A 100 -5.96 -3.45 -13.27
N LEU A 101 -5.71 -4.26 -12.24
CA LEU A 101 -4.56 -4.10 -11.35
C LEU A 101 -3.25 -4.11 -12.14
N ASP A 102 -3.07 -5.09 -13.03
CA ASP A 102 -1.89 -5.20 -13.89
C ASP A 102 -1.71 -4.00 -14.80
N GLY A 103 -2.81 -3.38 -15.26
CA GLY A 103 -2.77 -2.15 -16.04
C GLY A 103 -2.31 -0.92 -15.24
N LEU A 104 -2.65 -0.85 -13.95
CA LEU A 104 -2.35 0.30 -13.08
C LEU A 104 -1.00 0.20 -12.38
N LEU A 105 -0.54 -1.02 -12.06
CA LEU A 105 0.69 -1.26 -11.30
C LEU A 105 1.93 -0.55 -11.87
N PRO A 106 2.21 -0.56 -13.18
CA PRO A 106 3.36 0.16 -13.74
C PRO A 106 3.31 1.68 -13.47
N GLU A 107 2.12 2.29 -13.54
CA GLU A 107 1.96 3.72 -13.28
C GLU A 107 2.12 4.03 -11.78
N MET A 108 1.55 3.19 -10.92
CA MET A 108 1.72 3.28 -9.46
C MET A 108 3.20 3.24 -9.08
N ILE A 109 3.94 2.25 -9.57
CA ILE A 109 5.38 2.09 -9.32
C ILE A 109 6.16 3.28 -9.87
N ASN A 110 5.86 3.73 -11.09
CA ASN A 110 6.55 4.89 -11.69
C ASN A 110 6.32 6.17 -10.87
N ARG A 111 5.12 6.39 -10.33
CA ARG A 111 4.84 7.54 -9.46
C ARG A 111 5.61 7.48 -8.14
N ILE A 112 5.72 6.29 -7.55
CA ILE A 112 6.57 6.06 -6.37
C ILE A 112 8.04 6.36 -6.70
N ASP A 113 8.55 5.82 -7.82
CA ASP A 113 9.93 6.04 -8.26
C ASP A 113 10.20 7.53 -8.52
N GLN A 114 9.26 8.24 -9.16
CA GLN A 114 9.37 9.69 -9.38
C GLN A 114 9.36 10.47 -8.07
N TYR A 115 8.47 10.14 -7.15
CA TYR A 115 8.36 10.80 -5.84
C TYR A 115 9.64 10.60 -5.01
N THR A 116 10.16 9.36 -4.97
CA THR A 116 11.37 9.03 -4.21
C THR A 116 12.66 9.62 -4.79
N GLN A 117 12.67 9.91 -6.09
CA GLN A 117 13.81 10.54 -6.78
C GLN A 117 13.75 12.08 -6.78
N GLN A 118 12.70 12.70 -6.23
CA GLN A 118 12.57 14.16 -6.21
C GLN A 118 13.75 14.80 -5.46
N GLN A 119 14.34 15.80 -6.10
CA GLN A 119 15.39 16.62 -5.51
C GLN A 119 14.74 17.78 -4.77
N GLY A 120 14.70 17.72 -3.44
CA GLY A 120 14.11 18.77 -2.63
C GLY A 120 13.50 18.27 -1.33
N TYR A 121 13.02 19.21 -0.53
CA TYR A 121 12.16 18.91 0.59
C TYR A 121 10.82 18.35 0.09
N LEU A 122 10.47 17.16 0.56
CA LEU A 122 9.22 16.47 0.26
C LEU A 122 8.09 17.09 1.08
N ARG A 123 7.05 17.56 0.40
CA ARG A 123 5.92 18.24 1.03
C ARG A 123 4.83 17.26 1.44
N ASP A 124 4.14 17.58 2.53
CA ASP A 124 2.98 16.79 2.98
C ASP A 124 1.90 16.72 1.90
N SER A 125 1.63 17.82 1.19
CA SER A 125 0.64 17.84 0.10
C SER A 125 1.03 16.90 -1.04
N ALA A 126 2.32 16.84 -1.40
CA ALA A 126 2.82 15.96 -2.45
C ALA A 126 2.72 14.50 -2.02
N HIS A 127 3.08 14.22 -0.76
CA HIS A 127 2.95 12.91 -0.15
C HIS A 127 1.50 12.42 -0.13
N GLN A 128 0.59 13.25 0.39
CA GLN A 128 -0.84 12.96 0.47
C GLN A 128 -1.47 12.78 -0.92
N HIS A 129 -1.02 13.53 -1.92
CA HIS A 129 -1.49 13.37 -3.29
C HIS A 129 -1.07 12.03 -3.89
N MET A 130 0.17 11.60 -3.65
CA MET A 130 0.63 10.28 -4.08
C MET A 130 -0.11 9.16 -3.34
N TYR A 131 -0.26 9.25 -2.02
CA TYR A 131 -1.03 8.29 -1.22
C TYR A 131 -2.44 8.11 -1.78
N ARG A 132 -3.18 9.22 -1.96
CA ARG A 132 -4.54 9.17 -2.50
C ARG A 132 -4.59 8.58 -3.89
N TYR A 133 -3.64 8.93 -4.75
CA TYR A 133 -3.56 8.33 -6.08
C TYR A 133 -3.44 6.80 -6.00
N LEU A 134 -2.56 6.28 -5.14
CA LEU A 134 -2.36 4.84 -5.00
C LEU A 134 -3.61 4.15 -4.44
N ASP A 135 -4.21 4.75 -3.40
CA ASP A 135 -5.41 4.23 -2.75
C ASP A 135 -6.63 4.23 -3.70
N GLU A 136 -6.87 5.33 -4.41
CA GLU A 136 -7.94 5.46 -5.42
C GLU A 136 -7.70 4.51 -6.61
N SER A 137 -6.45 4.36 -7.05
CA SER A 137 -6.08 3.43 -8.13
C SER A 137 -6.42 2.00 -7.72
N LEU A 138 -6.03 1.60 -6.51
CA LEU A 138 -6.33 0.26 -6.00
C LEU A 138 -7.84 0.06 -5.81
N ALA A 139 -8.53 1.01 -5.19
CA ALA A 139 -9.98 0.94 -4.99
C ALA A 139 -10.74 0.80 -6.32
N SER A 140 -10.25 1.43 -7.40
CA SER A 140 -10.86 1.33 -8.74
C SER A 140 -10.81 -0.08 -9.35
N THR A 141 -9.90 -0.94 -8.87
CA THR A 141 -9.82 -2.36 -9.28
C THR A 141 -10.92 -3.18 -8.64
N GLY A 142 -11.47 -2.74 -7.51
CA GLY A 142 -12.40 -3.50 -6.69
C GLY A 142 -11.74 -4.67 -5.95
N LEU A 143 -10.44 -4.56 -5.66
CA LEU A 143 -9.67 -5.50 -4.82
C LEU A 143 -9.33 -4.84 -3.49
N THR A 144 -9.27 -5.66 -2.44
CA THR A 144 -8.64 -5.29 -1.17
C THR A 144 -7.11 -5.26 -1.30
N ARG A 145 -6.43 -4.64 -0.35
CA ARG A 145 -4.96 -4.55 -0.32
C ARG A 145 -4.33 -5.94 -0.22
N ASP A 146 -4.85 -6.76 0.68
CA ASP A 146 -4.33 -8.11 0.94
C ASP A 146 -4.49 -9.01 -0.28
N LEU A 147 -5.64 -8.93 -0.94
CA LEU A 147 -5.92 -9.70 -2.14
C LEU A 147 -5.08 -9.25 -3.34
N ALA A 148 -4.88 -7.94 -3.50
CA ALA A 148 -3.99 -7.43 -4.54
C ALA A 148 -2.52 -7.83 -4.29
N ALA A 149 -2.09 -7.86 -3.03
CA ALA A 149 -0.78 -8.36 -2.62
C ALA A 149 -0.63 -9.86 -2.86
N SER A 150 -1.66 -10.67 -2.61
CA SER A 150 -1.62 -12.11 -2.87
C SER A 150 -1.50 -12.42 -4.37
N PHE A 151 -2.16 -11.65 -5.23
CA PHE A 151 -2.05 -11.80 -6.69
C PHE A 151 -0.71 -11.32 -7.25
N ARG A 152 -0.12 -10.24 -6.73
CA ARG A 152 1.10 -9.61 -7.25
C ARG A 152 2.10 -9.28 -6.14
N PRO A 153 2.63 -10.28 -5.42
CA PRO A 153 3.45 -10.06 -4.22
C PRO A 153 4.70 -9.23 -4.52
N MET A 154 5.42 -9.54 -5.61
CA MET A 154 6.65 -8.81 -5.99
C MET A 154 6.41 -7.33 -6.30
N ALA A 155 5.24 -6.97 -6.86
CA ALA A 155 4.92 -5.57 -7.13
C ALA A 155 4.49 -4.87 -5.84
N PHE A 156 3.74 -5.58 -4.99
CA PHE A 156 3.26 -5.06 -3.71
C PHE A 156 4.36 -4.89 -2.66
N GLU A 157 5.49 -5.58 -2.75
CA GLU A 157 6.68 -5.25 -1.95
C GLU A 157 7.09 -3.77 -2.07
N LYS A 158 6.90 -3.18 -3.26
CA LYS A 158 7.18 -1.75 -3.49
C LYS A 158 6.00 -0.85 -3.16
N VAL A 159 4.77 -1.30 -3.43
CA VAL A 159 3.56 -0.46 -3.34
C VAL A 159 2.98 -0.41 -1.93
N ALA A 160 3.00 -1.54 -1.20
CA ALA A 160 2.36 -1.68 0.10
C ALA A 160 2.80 -0.64 1.14
N PRO A 161 4.10 -0.34 1.32
CA PRO A 161 4.52 0.67 2.30
C PRO A 161 3.87 2.04 2.04
N TRP A 162 3.70 2.42 0.78
CA TRP A 162 3.08 3.70 0.40
C TRP A 162 1.57 3.71 0.53
N LEU A 163 0.91 2.55 0.47
CA LEU A 163 -0.51 2.42 0.81
C LEU A 163 -0.73 2.50 2.33
N GLU A 164 0.28 2.17 3.14
CA GLU A 164 0.27 2.34 4.60
C GLU A 164 0.62 3.76 5.06
N GLY A 165 1.01 4.62 4.12
CA GLY A 165 1.40 6.01 4.38
C GLY A 165 2.90 6.22 4.23
N ASN A 166 3.77 5.38 4.80
CA ASN A 166 5.24 5.55 4.71
C ASN A 166 5.78 6.90 5.22
N GLU A 167 5.14 7.49 6.24
CA GLU A 167 5.51 8.81 6.78
C GLU A 167 6.95 8.85 7.32
N GLU A 168 7.39 7.78 8.00
CA GLU A 168 8.75 7.67 8.55
C GLU A 168 9.84 7.78 7.47
N TRP A 169 9.58 7.24 6.28
CA TRP A 169 10.51 7.37 5.15
C TRP A 169 10.60 8.82 4.67
N VAL A 170 9.47 9.54 4.61
CA VAL A 170 9.42 10.95 4.20
C VAL A 170 10.18 11.81 5.20
N ASP A 171 9.97 11.60 6.50
CA ASP A 171 10.68 12.32 7.56
C ASP A 171 12.19 12.08 7.46
N THR A 172 12.59 10.82 7.32
CA THR A 172 14.02 10.44 7.18
C THR A 172 14.65 11.06 5.92
N ALA A 173 13.92 11.07 4.79
CA ALA A 173 14.39 11.67 3.55
C ALA A 173 14.56 13.19 3.69
N ASN A 174 13.59 13.85 4.32
CA ASN A 174 13.62 15.29 4.59
C ASN A 174 14.75 15.68 5.54
N GLU A 175 14.99 14.93 6.60
CA GLU A 175 16.11 15.17 7.53
C GLU A 175 17.46 15.06 6.82
N LYS A 176 17.68 14.01 6.03
CA LYS A 176 18.91 13.84 5.23
C LYS A 176 19.09 14.99 4.24
N TRP A 177 17.99 15.39 3.58
CA TRP A 177 18.03 16.52 2.65
C TRP A 177 18.39 17.83 3.37
N LEU A 178 17.81 18.10 4.53
CA LEU A 178 18.10 19.29 5.35
C LEU A 178 19.57 19.35 5.76
N GLN A 179 20.14 18.23 6.22
CA GLN A 179 21.56 18.15 6.59
C GLN A 179 22.48 18.46 5.40
N ASN A 180 22.25 17.79 4.27
CA ASN A 180 23.05 17.99 3.05
C ASN A 180 22.97 19.44 2.55
N GLU A 181 21.77 20.02 2.54
CA GLU A 181 21.57 21.38 2.05
C GLU A 181 22.11 22.42 3.05
N ALA A 182 22.05 22.16 4.36
CA ALA A 182 22.67 23.02 5.38
C ALA A 182 24.19 23.07 5.25
N GLU A 183 24.86 21.94 4.98
CA GLU A 183 26.29 21.88 4.72
C GLU A 183 26.67 22.61 3.43
N LYS A 184 25.94 22.35 2.35
CA LYS A 184 26.16 22.96 1.04
C LYS A 184 26.06 24.48 1.08
N TRP A 185 25.10 25.03 1.82
CA TRP A 185 24.90 26.49 1.96
C TRP A 185 25.59 27.10 3.18
N ALA A 186 26.34 26.34 3.97
CA ALA A 186 26.97 26.82 5.21
C ALA A 186 27.75 28.13 5.01
N SER A 187 28.60 28.18 3.98
CA SER A 187 29.41 29.36 3.66
C SER A 187 28.59 30.60 3.30
N TRP A 188 27.39 30.43 2.75
CA TRP A 188 26.45 31.52 2.46
C TRP A 188 25.72 31.96 3.72
N PHE A 189 25.23 31.01 4.53
CA PHE A 189 24.57 31.30 5.82
C PHE A 189 25.47 32.04 6.80
N ASP A 190 26.78 31.80 6.74
CA ASP A 190 27.76 32.52 7.58
C ASP A 190 27.99 33.97 7.13
N LYS A 191 27.64 34.32 5.88
CA LYS A 191 27.95 35.61 5.25
C LYS A 191 26.71 36.43 4.86
N CYS A 192 25.51 35.86 4.97
CA CYS A 192 24.28 36.49 4.48
C CYS A 192 23.86 37.71 5.31
N GLU A 193 24.24 37.75 6.59
CA GLU A 193 24.04 38.89 7.50
C GLU A 193 25.34 39.26 8.23
N SER A 194 25.31 40.40 8.92
CA SER A 194 26.39 40.86 9.81
C SER A 194 26.67 39.89 10.96
N SER A 195 25.74 38.99 11.28
CA SER A 195 25.89 37.91 12.25
C SER A 195 25.43 36.59 11.62
N PRO A 196 26.16 35.47 11.81
CA PRO A 196 25.78 34.18 11.24
C PRO A 196 24.40 33.72 11.74
N LEU A 197 23.61 33.12 10.85
CA LEU A 197 22.34 32.50 11.23
C LEU A 197 22.59 31.32 12.20
N ASN A 198 21.74 31.19 13.22
CA ASN A 198 21.76 30.04 14.11
C ASN A 198 21.21 28.78 13.40
N PRO A 199 21.47 27.56 13.91
CA PRO A 199 21.05 26.32 13.25
C PRO A 199 19.55 26.26 12.94
N SER A 200 18.69 26.60 13.90
CA SER A 200 17.23 26.59 13.71
C SER A 200 16.75 27.60 12.65
N GLN A 201 17.43 28.74 12.51
CA GLN A 201 17.16 29.72 11.45
C GLN A 201 17.58 29.18 10.08
N ARG A 202 18.73 28.50 9.98
CA ARG A 202 19.17 27.86 8.72
C ARG A 202 18.17 26.79 8.28
N GLU A 203 17.74 25.94 9.20
CA GLU A 203 16.71 24.92 8.95
C GLU A 203 15.40 25.57 8.49
N ALA A 204 14.93 26.62 9.18
CA ALA A 204 13.70 27.32 8.78
C ALA A 204 13.77 27.96 7.39
N VAL A 205 14.98 28.33 6.91
CA VAL A 205 15.19 28.81 5.54
C VAL A 205 15.10 27.67 4.52
N LEU A 206 15.57 26.47 4.88
CA LEU A 206 15.60 25.30 4.00
C LEU A 206 14.26 24.57 3.92
N ILE A 207 13.52 24.48 5.03
CA ILE A 207 12.21 23.80 5.08
C ILE A 207 11.26 24.44 4.06
N ASN A 208 10.74 23.62 3.16
CA ASN A 208 9.85 24.04 2.08
C ASN A 208 8.48 23.36 2.17
N GLN A 209 7.90 23.33 3.37
CA GLN A 209 6.58 22.76 3.60
C GLN A 209 5.45 23.65 3.05
N ASP A 210 4.27 23.07 2.85
CA ASP A 210 3.07 23.77 2.34
C ASP A 210 2.66 24.95 3.23
N HIS A 211 2.76 24.76 4.54
CA HIS A 211 2.46 25.77 5.55
C HIS A 211 3.63 25.88 6.53
N ASN A 212 4.54 26.83 6.27
CA ASN A 212 5.61 27.15 7.22
C ASN A 212 5.12 28.21 8.20
N LEU A 213 4.95 27.84 9.48
CA LEU A 213 4.88 28.82 10.56
C LEU A 213 6.30 29.06 11.10
N VAL A 214 6.85 30.23 10.83
CA VAL A 214 8.14 30.64 11.39
C VAL A 214 7.91 31.69 12.46
N LEU A 215 8.03 31.28 13.73
CA LEU A 215 7.99 32.19 14.87
C LEU A 215 9.37 32.79 15.11
N ALA A 216 9.68 33.90 14.45
CA ALA A 216 10.83 34.72 14.78
C ALA A 216 10.44 35.73 15.86
N GLY A 217 11.08 35.67 17.03
CA GLY A 217 10.94 36.71 18.06
C GLY A 217 11.26 38.09 17.47
N ALA A 218 10.59 39.13 17.97
CA ALA A 218 10.72 40.52 17.52
C ALA A 218 12.15 41.04 17.68
N VAL A 219 12.99 40.78 16.68
CA VAL A 219 14.29 41.42 16.49
C VAL A 219 14.28 42.14 15.13
N PRO A 220 14.96 43.29 15.00
CA PRO A 220 14.90 44.15 13.80
C PRO A 220 15.60 43.55 12.56
N VAL A 221 15.93 42.25 12.58
CA VAL A 221 16.56 41.51 11.47
C VAL A 221 15.53 41.02 10.46
N LYS A 222 15.98 40.81 9.22
CA LYS A 222 15.10 40.47 8.09
C LYS A 222 14.33 39.17 8.36
N PRO A 223 13.03 39.09 8.02
CA PRO A 223 12.26 37.88 8.25
C PRO A 223 12.80 36.71 7.44
N VAL A 224 12.74 35.50 8.02
CA VAL A 224 13.18 34.22 7.41
C VAL A 224 12.66 34.02 5.98
N CYS A 225 11.47 34.55 5.68
CA CYS A 225 10.87 34.54 4.35
C CYS A 225 11.77 35.16 3.25
N TRP A 226 12.58 36.18 3.57
CA TRP A 226 13.47 36.81 2.60
C TRP A 226 14.64 35.91 2.21
N TRP A 227 15.22 35.21 3.20
CA TRP A 227 16.31 34.26 2.99
C TRP A 227 15.83 33.06 2.19
N ARG A 228 14.62 32.58 2.44
CA ARG A 228 14.01 31.48 1.67
C ARG A 228 13.89 31.82 0.19
N VAL A 229 13.39 33.01 -0.15
CA VAL A 229 13.31 33.48 -1.55
C VAL A 229 14.69 33.50 -2.22
N GLN A 230 15.73 33.97 -1.52
CA GLN A 230 17.09 33.98 -2.07
C GLN A 230 17.64 32.57 -2.31
N VAL A 231 17.49 31.64 -1.34
CA VAL A 231 17.96 30.26 -1.52
C VAL A 231 17.19 29.55 -2.64
N THR A 232 15.87 29.73 -2.71
CA THR A 232 15.06 29.15 -3.80
C THR A 232 15.45 29.71 -5.18
N CYS A 233 15.71 31.01 -5.29
CA CYS A 233 16.20 31.61 -6.54
C CYS A 233 17.59 31.08 -6.93
N LEU A 234 18.50 30.91 -5.97
CA LEU A 234 19.84 30.38 -6.23
C LEU A 234 19.79 28.90 -6.63
N GLN A 235 18.93 28.09 -6.00
CA GLN A 235 18.66 26.71 -6.39
C GLN A 235 18.09 26.63 -7.81
N ALA A 236 17.06 27.42 -8.13
CA ALA A 236 16.49 27.47 -9.48
C ALA A 236 17.53 27.86 -10.54
N THR A 237 18.38 28.84 -10.23
CA THR A 237 19.46 29.28 -11.13
C THR A 237 20.50 28.17 -11.33
N SER A 238 20.87 27.44 -10.27
CA SER A 238 21.81 26.32 -10.33
C SER A 238 21.26 25.12 -11.13
N LEU A 239 19.96 24.82 -11.00
CA LEU A 239 19.27 23.78 -11.77
C LEU A 239 19.19 24.14 -13.27
N THR A 240 18.89 25.40 -13.61
CA THR A 240 18.95 25.86 -15.02
C THR A 240 20.36 25.78 -15.61
N ARG A 241 21.40 26.04 -14.81
CA ARG A 241 22.79 25.93 -15.28
C ARG A 241 23.21 24.47 -15.50
N ALA A 242 22.85 23.59 -14.57
CA ALA A 242 23.11 22.14 -14.70
C ALA A 242 22.38 21.52 -15.91
N ASN A 243 21.15 21.93 -16.18
CA ASN A 243 20.40 21.47 -17.36
C ASN A 243 20.92 22.08 -18.68
N ALA A 244 21.44 23.31 -18.66
CA ALA A 244 22.06 23.93 -19.84
C ALA A 244 23.38 23.23 -20.22
N ASP A 245 24.18 22.81 -19.24
CA ASP A 245 25.42 22.05 -19.47
C ASP A 245 25.16 20.60 -19.90
N ALA A 246 24.01 20.02 -19.53
CA ALA A 246 23.58 18.68 -19.96
C ALA A 246 22.97 18.65 -21.38
N GLY A 247 22.58 19.81 -21.94
CA GLY A 247 21.99 19.96 -23.28
C GLY A 247 22.99 20.20 -24.41
N PHE A 248 24.30 20.17 -24.12
CA PHE A 248 25.39 20.33 -25.10
C PHE A 248 26.29 19.08 -25.12
N ARG A 249 25.72 17.91 -25.40
CA ARG A 249 26.44 16.73 -25.91
C ARG A 249 25.57 15.91 -26.84
#